data_AF-A0A1A2RGG4-F1
#
_entry.id   AF-A0A1A2RGG4-F1
#
_cell.length_a   1.000
_cell.length_b   1.000
_cell.length_c   1.000
_cell.angle_alpha   90.00
_cell.angle_beta   90.00
_cell.angle_gamma   90.00
#
_symmetry.space_group_name_H-M   'P 1'
#
loop_
_entity.id
_entity.type
_entity.pdbx_description
1 polymer ?
#
loop_
_entity_poly.entity_id
_entity_poly.type
_entity_poly.pdbx_seq_one_letter_code
_entity_poly.pdbx_strand_id
1 'polypeptide(L)'
;MSDNELYSAAAKLFAAHSGWEDVGEAEAAGWVSGLWNALRQSGFSDIPVPEGLGGAGGSVGDAVQLLRAAGAHAAPVPLAEAGLVGGWLLASAGLTLPNGVRTVLPPAPALRLEGDRLFGAAPAVAWGHRAEHVIALLGGVVVVAPGPAAQGGPAVRRGLNLADEPRDTIIFDGEPVSARADAPGAVSEQTLWERTALGRAALMAGAVSAVAAMTLRYSGEREQFGRPIGRFQAVQAHLVTIHQQATVVASAIDGAVEAVELGRGGFEIACAKMLADRAARLVTAAAHQTHGAIGMTKEYPLHYLTRRLWAWRDEGGGHHRWADRLGAALVTGGPDALYPAIQSGSEVVS
;
A
#
# COMPACT_ATOMS: atom_id res chain seq x y z
N MET A 1 8.18 19.47 -8.94
CA MET A 1 8.72 19.17 -7.60
C MET A 1 9.62 17.97 -7.78
N SER A 2 10.84 17.97 -7.25
CA SER A 2 11.64 16.73 -7.30
C SER A 2 11.05 15.68 -6.35
N ASP A 3 11.26 14.39 -6.62
CA ASP A 3 10.82 13.28 -5.75
C ASP A 3 11.18 13.50 -4.27
N ASN A 4 12.37 14.05 -4.02
CA ASN A 4 12.86 14.32 -2.67
C ASN A 4 12.15 15.49 -1.99
N GLU A 5 11.77 16.53 -2.76
CA GLU A 5 10.95 17.64 -2.24
C GLU A 5 9.54 17.17 -1.89
N LEU A 6 8.95 16.31 -2.73
CA LEU A 6 7.61 15.76 -2.49
C LEU A 6 7.60 14.86 -1.25
N TYR A 7 8.57 13.94 -1.15
CA TYR A 7 8.72 13.11 0.05
C TYR A 7 8.88 13.97 1.31
N SER A 8 9.72 15.01 1.26
CA SER A 8 9.93 15.92 2.39
C SER A 8 8.67 16.68 2.79
N ALA A 9 7.90 17.19 1.82
CA ALA A 9 6.63 17.86 2.07
C ALA A 9 5.60 16.90 2.69
N ALA A 10 5.48 15.69 2.14
CA ALA A 10 4.60 14.66 2.65
C ALA A 10 4.98 14.22 4.07
N ALA A 11 6.26 13.98 4.32
CA ALA A 11 6.76 13.61 5.64
C ALA A 11 6.46 14.68 6.69
N LYS A 12 6.54 15.97 6.36
CA LYS A 12 6.13 17.06 7.27
C LYS A 12 4.64 17.03 7.56
N LEU A 13 3.81 16.80 6.53
CA LEU A 13 2.35 16.69 6.70
C LEU A 13 1.99 15.49 7.59
N PHE A 14 2.59 14.32 7.34
CA PHE A 14 2.37 13.13 8.17
C PHE A 14 2.89 13.32 9.59
N ALA A 15 4.06 13.92 9.79
CA ALA A 15 4.56 14.21 11.14
C ALA A 15 3.64 15.17 11.93
N ALA A 16 2.93 16.07 11.25
CA ALA A 16 2.01 17.02 11.87
C ALA A 16 0.61 16.44 12.18
N HIS A 17 0.20 15.37 11.49
CA HIS A 17 -1.18 14.85 11.55
C HIS A 17 -1.27 13.32 11.78
N SER A 18 -0.14 12.65 11.95
CA SER A 18 -0.02 11.20 12.12
C SER A 18 1.13 10.87 13.08
N GLY A 19 1.22 11.61 14.20
CA GLY A 19 2.08 11.25 15.30
C GLY A 19 1.66 9.92 15.94
N TRP A 20 2.51 9.35 16.80
CA TRP A 20 2.22 8.04 17.41
C TRP A 20 0.97 8.03 18.29
N GLU A 21 0.61 9.17 18.87
CA GLU A 21 -0.64 9.36 19.60
C GLU A 21 -1.85 9.32 18.65
N ASP A 22 -1.80 10.07 17.54
CA ASP A 22 -2.83 10.05 16.50
C ASP A 22 -3.04 8.65 15.94
N VAL A 23 -1.95 7.90 15.68
CA VAL A 23 -2.02 6.51 15.22
C VAL A 23 -2.70 5.61 16.26
N GLY A 24 -2.38 5.79 17.55
CA GLY A 24 -3.02 5.05 18.64
C GLY A 24 -4.52 5.34 18.75
N GLU A 25 -4.93 6.60 18.64
CA GLU A 25 -6.34 6.98 18.59
C GLU A 25 -7.05 6.40 17.35
N ALA A 26 -6.36 6.38 16.22
CA ALA A 26 -6.87 5.82 14.98
C ALA A 26 -7.13 4.32 15.05
N GLU A 27 -6.38 3.55 15.85
CA GLU A 27 -6.64 2.12 16.03
C GLU A 27 -7.95 1.87 16.80
N ALA A 28 -8.35 2.79 17.68
CA ALA A 28 -9.64 2.74 18.37
C ALA A 28 -10.80 3.28 17.50
N ALA A 29 -10.57 4.40 16.81
CA ALA A 29 -11.58 5.08 16.00
C ALA A 29 -11.69 4.52 14.57
N GLY A 30 -10.69 3.78 14.10
CA GLY A 30 -10.55 3.29 12.74
C GLY A 30 -10.24 4.38 11.69
N TRP A 31 -9.75 5.57 12.07
CA TRP A 31 -9.44 6.69 11.16
C TRP A 31 -8.81 7.93 11.85
N VAL A 32 -8.05 8.76 11.11
CA VAL A 32 -7.67 10.15 11.52
C VAL A 32 -8.26 11.17 10.55
N SER A 33 -9.28 11.92 10.98
CA SER A 33 -10.00 12.88 10.12
C SER A 33 -9.15 14.08 9.70
N GLY A 34 -8.35 14.60 10.63
CA GLY A 34 -7.43 15.72 10.36
C GLY A 34 -6.44 15.41 9.25
N LEU A 35 -5.85 14.21 9.28
CA LEU A 35 -4.88 13.76 8.28
C LEU A 35 -5.49 13.69 6.88
N TRP A 36 -6.66 13.06 6.73
CA TRP A 36 -7.30 12.94 5.42
C TRP A 36 -7.69 14.31 4.85
N ASN A 37 -8.21 15.20 5.70
CA ASN A 37 -8.54 16.56 5.27
C ASN A 37 -7.29 17.31 4.79
N ALA A 38 -6.17 17.20 5.50
CA ALA A 38 -4.91 17.81 5.08
C ALA A 38 -4.42 17.25 3.73
N LEU A 39 -4.47 15.92 3.54
CA LEU A 39 -4.10 15.27 2.28
C LEU A 39 -4.96 15.71 1.10
N ARG A 40 -6.26 15.91 1.33
CA ARG A 40 -7.17 16.44 0.30
C ARG A 40 -6.87 17.89 -0.04
N GLN A 41 -6.64 18.73 0.97
CA GLN A 41 -6.36 20.15 0.78
C GLN A 41 -5.03 20.38 0.04
N SER A 42 -4.04 19.51 0.24
CA SER A 42 -2.77 19.57 -0.49
C SER A 42 -2.80 18.90 -1.87
N GLY A 43 -3.89 18.21 -2.23
CA GLY A 43 -4.00 17.41 -3.46
C GLY A 43 -3.25 16.08 -3.43
N PHE A 44 -2.63 15.71 -2.30
CA PHE A 44 -1.83 14.49 -2.16
C PHE A 44 -2.67 13.22 -2.22
N SER A 45 -3.95 13.26 -1.84
CA SER A 45 -4.85 12.10 -1.95
C SER A 45 -5.04 11.60 -3.39
N ASP A 46 -4.82 12.48 -4.37
CA ASP A 46 -5.17 12.29 -5.77
C ASP A 46 -4.02 12.60 -6.72
N ILE A 47 -2.79 12.54 -6.21
CA ILE A 47 -1.61 12.97 -6.94
C ILE A 47 -1.44 12.29 -8.31
N PRO A 48 -1.63 10.96 -8.50
CA PRO A 48 -1.32 10.33 -9.78
C PRO A 48 -2.41 10.52 -10.83
N VAL A 49 -3.49 11.25 -10.51
CA VAL A 49 -4.67 11.36 -11.38
C VAL A 49 -4.60 12.67 -12.18
N PRO A 50 -4.89 12.67 -13.50
CA PRO A 50 -4.89 13.89 -14.30
C PRO A 50 -5.84 14.97 -13.77
N GLU A 51 -5.44 16.24 -13.88
CA GLU A 51 -6.24 17.40 -13.44
C GLU A 51 -7.62 17.45 -14.11
N GLY A 52 -7.70 17.14 -15.40
CA GLY A 52 -8.96 17.09 -16.15
C GLY A 52 -9.96 16.04 -15.64
N LEU A 53 -9.50 15.08 -14.84
CA LEU A 53 -10.34 14.07 -14.19
C LEU A 53 -10.51 14.34 -12.68
N GLY A 54 -10.05 15.49 -12.19
CA GLY A 54 -10.19 15.92 -10.80
C GLY A 54 -9.02 15.57 -9.88
N GLY A 55 -7.87 15.16 -10.42
CA GLY A 55 -6.65 14.89 -9.66
C GLY A 55 -5.65 16.05 -9.65
N ALA A 56 -4.40 15.76 -9.27
CA ALA A 56 -3.31 16.76 -9.21
C ALA A 56 -2.23 16.62 -10.30
N GLY A 57 -2.34 15.62 -11.20
CA GLY A 57 -1.51 15.49 -12.40
C GLY A 57 -0.07 15.02 -12.20
N GLY A 58 0.28 14.48 -11.03
CA GLY A 58 1.58 13.87 -10.75
C GLY A 58 1.75 12.47 -11.34
N SER A 59 2.96 11.92 -11.22
CA SER A 59 3.32 10.61 -11.75
C SER A 59 2.99 9.46 -10.78
N VAL A 60 3.23 8.23 -11.24
CA VAL A 60 3.20 7.05 -10.36
C VAL A 60 4.33 7.13 -9.33
N GLY A 61 5.51 7.62 -9.70
CA GLY A 61 6.62 7.89 -8.79
C GLY A 61 6.21 8.84 -7.67
N ASP A 62 5.51 9.93 -8.00
CA ASP A 62 5.00 10.88 -7.00
C ASP A 62 4.09 10.19 -5.97
N ALA A 63 3.13 9.37 -6.43
CA ALA A 63 2.25 8.61 -5.55
C ALA A 63 3.04 7.61 -4.67
N VAL A 64 4.07 6.96 -5.22
CA VAL A 64 4.92 6.04 -4.46
C VAL A 64 5.73 6.77 -3.38
N GLN A 65 6.23 7.98 -3.65
CA GLN A 65 6.90 8.78 -2.62
C GLN A 65 5.95 9.16 -1.48
N LEU A 66 4.71 9.53 -1.79
CA LEU A 66 3.69 9.79 -0.76
C LEU A 66 3.40 8.54 0.08
N LEU A 67 3.31 7.37 -0.56
CA LEU A 67 3.06 6.10 0.14
C LEU A 67 4.25 5.66 1.00
N ARG A 68 5.50 5.91 0.56
CA ARG A 68 6.68 5.70 1.40
C ARG A 68 6.62 6.59 2.64
N ALA A 69 6.27 7.87 2.47
CA ALA A 69 6.14 8.79 3.60
C ALA A 69 4.99 8.37 4.55
N ALA A 70 3.84 7.94 3.99
CA ALA A 70 2.71 7.42 4.74
C ALA A 70 3.08 6.17 5.56
N GLY A 71 3.78 5.22 4.93
CA GLY A 71 4.24 3.99 5.58
C GLY A 71 5.23 4.26 6.71
N ALA A 72 6.12 5.22 6.54
CA ALA A 72 7.09 5.62 7.58
C ALA A 72 6.42 6.21 8.84
N HIS A 73 5.20 6.74 8.70
CA HIS A 73 4.41 7.33 9.79
C HIS A 73 3.23 6.46 10.22
N ALA A 74 3.16 5.21 9.74
CA ALA A 74 2.03 4.31 10.02
C ALA A 74 0.65 4.94 9.71
N ALA A 75 0.59 5.79 8.68
CA ALA A 75 -0.55 6.66 8.40
C ALA A 75 -1.86 5.86 8.17
N PRO A 76 -2.90 6.05 9.01
CA PRO A 76 -4.13 5.26 8.98
C PRO A 76 -5.16 5.85 8.00
N VAL A 77 -4.84 5.84 6.71
CA VAL A 77 -5.66 6.43 5.63
C VAL A 77 -5.61 5.60 4.33
N PRO A 78 -6.62 5.69 3.44
CA PRO A 78 -6.77 4.88 2.24
C PRO A 78 -5.98 5.48 1.06
N LEU A 79 -4.74 5.93 1.30
CA LEU A 79 -3.99 6.67 0.29
C LEU A 79 -3.64 5.79 -0.92
N ALA A 80 -3.30 4.51 -0.68
CA ALA A 80 -3.01 3.55 -1.74
C ALA A 80 -4.28 3.21 -2.54
N GLU A 81 -5.38 2.97 -1.84
CA GLU A 81 -6.66 2.60 -2.44
C GLU A 81 -7.25 3.76 -3.23
N ALA A 82 -7.33 4.95 -2.64
CA ALA A 82 -7.98 6.11 -3.25
C ALA A 82 -7.18 6.66 -4.44
N GLY A 83 -5.89 6.94 -4.24
CA GLY A 83 -5.06 7.61 -5.22
C GLY A 83 -4.43 6.64 -6.22
N LEU A 84 -3.57 5.73 -5.75
CA LEU A 84 -2.76 4.89 -6.63
C LEU A 84 -3.58 3.85 -7.40
N VAL A 85 -4.52 3.17 -6.73
CA VAL A 85 -5.30 2.09 -7.35
C VAL A 85 -6.60 2.61 -7.96
N GLY A 86 -7.44 3.27 -7.14
CA GLY A 86 -8.75 3.76 -7.56
C GLY A 86 -8.63 4.89 -8.58
N GLY A 87 -7.76 5.85 -8.32
CA GLY A 87 -7.43 6.91 -9.26
C GLY A 87 -6.93 6.39 -10.60
N TRP A 88 -6.03 5.39 -10.60
CA TRP A 88 -5.56 4.75 -11.84
C TRP A 88 -6.70 4.03 -12.59
N LEU A 89 -7.56 3.27 -11.90
CA LEU A 89 -8.70 2.60 -12.52
C LEU A 89 -9.63 3.60 -13.21
N LEU A 90 -10.01 4.67 -12.49
CA LEU A 90 -10.92 5.69 -13.01
C LEU A 90 -10.28 6.47 -14.16
N ALA A 91 -9.02 6.89 -14.00
CA ALA A 91 -8.30 7.62 -15.03
C ALA A 91 -8.13 6.81 -16.31
N SER A 92 -7.82 5.51 -16.18
CA SER A 92 -7.70 4.61 -17.34
C SER A 92 -9.02 4.46 -18.09
N ALA A 93 -10.15 4.45 -17.37
CA ALA A 93 -11.49 4.36 -17.96
C ALA A 93 -12.07 5.72 -18.39
N GLY A 94 -11.32 6.82 -18.25
CA GLY A 94 -11.79 8.17 -18.56
C GLY A 94 -12.90 8.69 -17.64
N LEU A 95 -13.05 8.12 -16.45
CA LEU A 95 -14.04 8.51 -15.45
C LEU A 95 -13.47 9.60 -14.53
N THR A 96 -14.31 10.57 -14.18
CA THR A 96 -13.95 11.61 -13.22
C THR A 96 -13.88 11.05 -11.79
N LEU A 97 -12.97 11.59 -10.99
CA LEU A 97 -12.86 11.26 -9.58
C LEU A 97 -14.09 11.78 -8.83
N PRO A 98 -14.83 10.93 -8.10
CA PRO A 98 -15.85 11.42 -7.21
C PRO A 98 -15.20 12.08 -5.98
N ASN A 99 -15.82 13.17 -5.51
CA ASN A 99 -15.40 13.83 -4.27
C ASN A 99 -15.79 12.97 -3.06
N GLY A 100 -14.84 12.68 -2.18
CA GLY A 100 -15.13 11.94 -0.95
C GLY A 100 -14.02 10.95 -0.61
N VAL A 101 -14.21 10.21 0.48
CA VAL A 101 -13.38 9.03 0.76
C VAL A 101 -13.69 7.93 -0.26
N ARG A 102 -12.65 7.42 -0.90
CA ARG A 102 -12.75 6.35 -1.90
C ARG A 102 -11.99 5.12 -1.44
N THR A 103 -12.48 3.95 -1.85
CA THR A 103 -11.75 2.70 -1.76
C THR A 103 -11.99 1.86 -3.00
N VAL A 104 -11.20 0.80 -3.15
CA VAL A 104 -11.28 -0.13 -4.28
C VAL A 104 -11.74 -1.49 -3.76
N LEU A 105 -12.72 -2.08 -4.44
CA LEU A 105 -13.15 -3.45 -4.17
C LEU A 105 -12.09 -4.41 -4.73
N PRO A 106 -11.59 -5.35 -3.91
CA PRO A 106 -10.72 -6.39 -4.43
C PRO A 106 -11.51 -7.30 -5.38
N PRO A 107 -10.84 -8.01 -6.30
CA PRO A 107 -11.49 -9.04 -7.11
C PRO A 107 -12.22 -10.05 -6.23
N ALA A 108 -13.54 -10.14 -6.41
CA ALA A 108 -14.42 -10.94 -5.57
C ALA A 108 -15.43 -11.70 -6.45
N PRO A 109 -15.36 -13.04 -6.51
CA PRO A 109 -16.24 -13.84 -7.38
C PRO A 109 -17.74 -13.69 -7.08
N ALA A 110 -18.08 -13.28 -5.87
CA ALA A 110 -19.47 -13.08 -5.46
C ALA A 110 -20.06 -11.75 -5.96
N LEU A 111 -19.22 -10.79 -6.41
CA LEU A 111 -19.70 -9.52 -6.94
C LEU A 111 -20.18 -9.69 -8.38
N ARG A 112 -21.34 -9.12 -8.69
CA ARG A 112 -21.92 -9.11 -10.02
C ARG A 112 -22.57 -7.77 -10.33
N LEU A 113 -22.46 -7.38 -11.60
CA LEU A 113 -23.13 -6.21 -12.16
C LEU A 113 -24.33 -6.70 -12.98
N GLU A 114 -25.54 -6.29 -12.60
CA GLU A 114 -26.77 -6.55 -13.36
C GLU A 114 -27.41 -5.23 -13.77
N GLY A 115 -27.34 -4.91 -15.07
CA GLY A 115 -27.69 -3.57 -15.55
C GLY A 115 -26.78 -2.52 -14.92
N ASP A 116 -27.36 -1.56 -14.21
CA ASP A 116 -26.65 -0.51 -13.47
C ASP A 116 -26.72 -0.73 -11.95
N ARG A 117 -26.80 -1.99 -11.50
CA ARG A 117 -26.88 -2.34 -10.09
C ARG A 117 -25.82 -3.36 -9.69
N LEU A 118 -25.19 -3.10 -8.55
CA LEU A 118 -24.17 -3.96 -7.97
C LEU A 118 -24.81 -4.91 -6.94
N PHE A 119 -24.40 -6.16 -6.96
CA PHE A 119 -24.87 -7.17 -6.00
C PHE A 119 -23.72 -8.04 -5.51
N GLY A 120 -23.91 -8.68 -4.36
CA GLY A 120 -23.00 -9.66 -3.81
C GLY A 120 -22.16 -9.13 -2.67
N ALA A 121 -21.04 -9.78 -2.35
CA ALA A 121 -20.20 -9.40 -1.22
C ALA A 121 -18.73 -9.25 -1.62
N ALA A 122 -18.12 -8.16 -1.15
CA ALA A 122 -16.69 -7.88 -1.26
C ALA A 122 -16.04 -8.01 0.12
N PRO A 123 -15.27 -9.08 0.41
CA PRO A 123 -14.56 -9.20 1.68
C PRO A 123 -13.25 -8.38 1.67
N ALA A 124 -12.74 -8.10 2.86
CA ALA A 124 -11.42 -7.48 3.09
C ALA A 124 -11.22 -6.13 2.37
N VAL A 125 -12.28 -5.35 2.20
CA VAL A 125 -12.21 -4.01 1.61
C VAL A 125 -11.52 -3.07 2.60
N ALA A 126 -10.36 -2.55 2.22
CA ALA A 126 -9.63 -1.60 3.02
C ALA A 126 -10.46 -0.32 3.22
N TRP A 127 -10.63 0.10 4.48
CA TRP A 127 -11.38 1.31 4.84
C TRP A 127 -12.84 1.30 4.36
N GLY A 128 -13.44 0.12 4.17
CA GLY A 128 -14.75 -0.04 3.53
C GLY A 128 -15.86 0.76 4.19
N HIS A 129 -16.02 0.70 5.52
CA HIS A 129 -17.07 1.43 6.22
C HIS A 129 -16.89 2.95 6.24
N ARG A 130 -15.71 3.45 5.83
CA ARG A 130 -15.41 4.89 5.70
C ARG A 130 -15.60 5.40 4.28
N ALA A 131 -15.69 4.51 3.30
CA ALA A 131 -15.80 4.89 1.91
C ALA A 131 -17.17 5.48 1.60
N GLU A 132 -17.17 6.67 1.01
CA GLU A 132 -18.33 7.30 0.39
C GLU A 132 -18.53 6.77 -1.03
N HIS A 133 -17.45 6.34 -1.68
CA HIS A 133 -17.45 5.75 -3.00
C HIS A 133 -16.60 4.48 -3.05
N VAL A 134 -17.15 3.44 -3.67
CA VAL A 134 -16.41 2.22 -4.01
C VAL A 134 -16.13 2.21 -5.51
N ILE A 135 -14.92 1.79 -5.86
CA ILE A 135 -14.46 1.62 -7.24
C ILE A 135 -14.22 0.14 -7.46
N ALA A 136 -14.67 -0.43 -8.57
CA ALA A 136 -14.44 -1.84 -8.86
C ALA A 136 -14.18 -2.08 -10.35
N LEU A 137 -13.47 -3.16 -10.64
CA LEU A 137 -13.33 -3.72 -11.98
C LEU A 137 -14.11 -5.04 -12.02
N LEU A 138 -15.18 -5.10 -12.82
CA LEU A 138 -16.06 -6.26 -12.92
C LEU A 138 -16.27 -6.61 -14.40
N GLY A 139 -15.81 -7.79 -14.81
CA GLY A 139 -16.02 -8.27 -16.18
C GLY A 139 -15.48 -7.33 -17.27
N GLY A 140 -14.37 -6.62 -17.00
CA GLY A 140 -13.81 -5.63 -17.94
C GLY A 140 -14.49 -4.26 -17.91
N VAL A 141 -15.36 -3.99 -16.93
CA VAL A 141 -16.02 -2.69 -16.74
C VAL A 141 -15.53 -2.07 -15.43
N VAL A 142 -15.08 -0.82 -15.49
CA VAL A 142 -14.80 -0.01 -14.30
C VAL A 142 -16.09 0.63 -13.84
N VAL A 143 -16.43 0.46 -12.55
CA VAL A 143 -17.66 1.00 -11.96
C VAL A 143 -17.36 1.84 -10.72
N VAL A 144 -18.19 2.86 -10.52
CA VAL A 144 -18.30 3.65 -9.29
C VAL A 144 -19.68 3.44 -8.70
N ALA A 145 -19.74 3.09 -7.42
CA ALA A 145 -21.00 2.96 -6.69
C ALA A 145 -20.89 3.64 -5.30
N PRO A 146 -22.02 3.91 -4.63
CA PRO A 146 -22.03 4.39 -3.26
C PRO A 146 -21.31 3.40 -2.32
N GLY A 147 -20.44 3.94 -1.46
CA GLY A 147 -19.85 3.18 -0.36
C GLY A 147 -20.72 3.24 0.91
N PRO A 148 -20.41 2.42 1.94
CA PRO A 148 -21.20 2.34 3.17
C PRO A 148 -21.36 3.66 3.94
N ALA A 149 -20.46 4.63 3.75
CA ALA A 149 -20.57 5.95 4.38
C ALA A 149 -21.49 6.91 3.62
N ALA A 150 -21.91 6.56 2.40
CA ALA A 150 -22.88 7.34 1.64
C ALA A 150 -24.30 7.17 2.20
N GLN A 151 -25.16 8.17 1.99
CA GLN A 151 -26.56 8.10 2.37
C GLN A 151 -27.26 6.96 1.61
N GLY A 152 -27.79 5.98 2.34
CA GLY A 152 -28.40 4.79 1.73
C GLY A 152 -27.39 3.85 1.06
N GLY A 153 -26.12 3.90 1.47
CA GLY A 153 -25.08 3.00 0.99
C GLY A 153 -25.27 1.54 1.41
N PRO A 154 -24.44 0.64 0.87
CA PRO A 154 -24.51 -0.80 1.10
C PRO A 154 -24.27 -1.18 2.56
N ALA A 155 -24.77 -2.35 2.95
CA ALA A 155 -24.52 -2.91 4.27
C ALA A 155 -23.03 -3.25 4.45
N VAL A 156 -22.51 -3.06 5.68
CA VAL A 156 -21.10 -3.32 5.98
C VAL A 156 -20.95 -4.12 7.26
N ARG A 157 -20.16 -5.19 7.20
CA ARG A 157 -19.68 -5.93 8.37
C ARG A 157 -18.25 -5.50 8.67
N ARG A 158 -18.04 -4.94 9.86
CA ARG A 158 -16.72 -4.45 10.27
C ARG A 158 -15.71 -5.59 10.39
N GLY A 159 -14.49 -5.34 9.94
CA GLY A 159 -13.36 -6.25 10.08
C GLY A 159 -12.07 -5.46 10.25
N LEU A 160 -11.06 -6.10 10.85
CA LEU A 160 -9.75 -5.50 11.10
C LEU A 160 -8.65 -6.44 10.60
N ASN A 161 -7.53 -5.89 10.13
CA ASN A 161 -6.29 -6.66 9.96
C ASN A 161 -5.48 -6.70 11.27
N LEU A 162 -4.29 -7.33 11.23
CA LEU A 162 -3.38 -7.45 12.37
C LEU A 162 -2.86 -6.11 12.92
N ALA A 163 -3.04 -5.02 12.17
CA ALA A 163 -2.63 -3.67 12.54
C ALA A 163 -3.80 -2.78 12.97
N ASP A 164 -4.95 -3.38 13.28
CA ASP A 164 -6.20 -2.68 13.63
C ASP A 164 -6.68 -1.72 12.52
N GLU A 165 -6.28 -1.96 11.27
CA GLU A 165 -6.79 -1.20 10.13
C GLU A 165 -8.07 -1.85 9.58
N PRO A 166 -9.08 -1.06 9.19
CA PRO A 166 -10.34 -1.61 8.67
C PRO A 166 -10.13 -2.46 7.41
N ARG A 167 -10.63 -3.69 7.45
CA ARG A 167 -10.75 -4.67 6.35
C ARG A 167 -12.15 -5.25 6.37
N ASP A 168 -13.08 -4.43 5.90
CA ASP A 168 -14.52 -4.68 6.06
C ASP A 168 -15.04 -5.65 4.99
N THR A 169 -16.20 -6.25 5.25
CA THR A 169 -16.99 -6.90 4.19
C THR A 169 -18.13 -5.98 3.79
N ILE A 170 -18.17 -5.56 2.52
CA ILE A 170 -19.29 -4.76 1.98
C ILE A 170 -20.25 -5.68 1.26
N ILE A 171 -21.54 -5.54 1.53
CA ILE A 171 -22.62 -6.38 1.01
C ILE A 171 -23.56 -5.49 0.21
N PHE A 172 -23.65 -5.81 -1.08
CA PHE A 172 -24.46 -5.12 -2.05
C PHE A 172 -25.74 -5.89 -2.33
N ASP A 173 -26.88 -5.21 -2.26
CA ASP A 173 -28.21 -5.73 -2.59
C ASP A 173 -28.91 -4.83 -3.62
N GLY A 174 -28.17 -4.50 -4.68
CA GLY A 174 -28.68 -3.76 -5.84
C GLY A 174 -28.40 -2.27 -5.79
N GLU A 175 -27.31 -1.84 -5.17
CA GLU A 175 -26.91 -0.44 -5.10
C GLU A 175 -26.67 0.12 -6.51
N PRO A 176 -27.17 1.33 -6.81
CA PRO A 176 -27.06 1.91 -8.13
C PRO A 176 -25.61 2.31 -8.43
N VAL A 177 -25.12 1.91 -9.60
CA VAL A 177 -23.85 2.36 -10.14
C VAL A 177 -24.00 3.81 -10.60
N SER A 178 -23.20 4.71 -10.06
CA SER A 178 -23.25 6.15 -10.36
C SER A 178 -22.46 6.51 -11.63
N ALA A 179 -21.45 5.72 -11.98
CA ALA A 179 -20.69 5.86 -13.22
C ALA A 179 -20.07 4.52 -13.62
N ARG A 180 -19.95 4.27 -14.93
CA ARG A 180 -19.23 3.11 -15.46
C ARG A 180 -18.66 3.39 -16.85
N ALA A 181 -17.58 2.69 -17.17
CA ALA A 181 -17.00 2.68 -18.51
C ALA A 181 -16.26 1.37 -18.74
N ASP A 182 -16.14 0.98 -20.01
CA ASP A 182 -15.32 -0.18 -20.39
C ASP A 182 -13.85 0.09 -20.05
N ALA A 183 -13.21 -0.91 -19.45
CA ALA A 183 -11.81 -0.87 -19.15
C ALA A 183 -11.00 -1.00 -20.45
N PRO A 184 -10.00 -0.14 -20.72
CA PRO A 184 -9.09 -0.34 -21.85
C PRO A 184 -8.38 -1.69 -21.76
N GLY A 185 -7.90 -2.24 -22.88
CA GLY A 185 -7.32 -3.59 -22.92
C GLY A 185 -6.12 -3.85 -21.99
N ALA A 186 -5.41 -2.81 -21.54
CA ALA A 186 -4.33 -2.92 -20.55
C ALA A 186 -4.83 -3.03 -19.09
N VAL A 187 -6.09 -2.67 -18.83
CA VAL A 187 -6.72 -2.75 -17.50
C VAL A 187 -7.39 -4.12 -17.37
N SER A 188 -6.90 -4.90 -16.42
CA SER A 188 -7.37 -6.26 -16.14
C SER A 188 -7.33 -6.52 -14.64
N GLU A 189 -7.89 -7.64 -14.21
CA GLU A 189 -7.74 -8.08 -12.82
C GLU A 189 -6.26 -8.20 -12.42
N GLN A 190 -5.42 -8.67 -13.34
CA GLN A 190 -3.99 -8.84 -13.08
C GLN A 190 -3.29 -7.49 -12.87
N THR A 191 -3.56 -6.50 -13.70
CA THR A 191 -2.95 -5.16 -13.52
C THR A 191 -3.52 -4.43 -12.30
N LEU A 192 -4.76 -4.73 -11.89
CA LEU A 192 -5.30 -4.31 -10.59
C LEU A 192 -4.53 -4.92 -9.41
N TRP A 193 -4.19 -6.22 -9.46
CA TRP A 193 -3.35 -6.85 -8.45
C TRP A 193 -1.95 -6.24 -8.40
N GLU A 194 -1.35 -5.96 -9.55
CA GLU A 194 -0.03 -5.32 -9.65
C GLU A 194 -0.02 -3.93 -9.04
N ARG A 195 -1.01 -3.08 -9.35
CA ARG A 195 -1.12 -1.75 -8.75
C ARG A 195 -1.33 -1.80 -7.24
N THR A 196 -2.15 -2.75 -6.77
CA THR A 196 -2.34 -2.98 -5.34
C THR A 196 -1.05 -3.42 -4.66
N ALA A 197 -0.29 -4.33 -5.28
CA ALA A 197 1.01 -4.79 -4.79
C ALA A 197 2.05 -3.67 -4.73
N LEU A 198 2.13 -2.82 -5.76
CA LEU A 198 3.01 -1.65 -5.77
C LEU A 198 2.70 -0.72 -4.60
N GLY A 199 1.41 -0.42 -4.37
CA GLY A 199 0.99 0.44 -3.27
C GLY A 199 1.36 -0.13 -1.90
N ARG A 200 1.13 -1.43 -1.68
CA ARG A 200 1.53 -2.10 -0.43
C ARG A 200 3.03 -2.15 -0.24
N ALA A 201 3.78 -2.48 -1.29
CA ALA A 201 5.22 -2.56 -1.21
C ALA A 201 5.86 -1.17 -0.97
N ALA A 202 5.28 -0.09 -1.50
CA ALA A 202 5.68 1.29 -1.20
C ALA A 202 5.45 1.68 0.27
N LEU A 203 4.27 1.37 0.82
CA LEU A 203 3.97 1.55 2.25
C LEU A 203 4.96 0.75 3.12
N MET A 204 5.24 -0.50 2.75
CA MET A 204 6.20 -1.35 3.47
C MET A 204 7.62 -0.81 3.40
N ALA A 205 8.05 -0.26 2.25
CA ALA A 205 9.37 0.38 2.11
C ALA A 205 9.55 1.54 3.09
N GLY A 206 8.51 2.39 3.21
CA GLY A 206 8.44 3.45 4.20
C GLY A 206 8.54 2.94 5.63
N ALA A 207 7.71 1.96 5.98
CA ALA A 207 7.67 1.38 7.31
C ALA A 207 8.99 0.68 7.70
N VAL A 208 9.62 -0.06 6.79
CA VAL A 208 10.94 -0.67 7.02
C VAL A 208 12.00 0.41 7.28
N SER A 209 11.98 1.49 6.50
CA SER A 209 12.93 2.60 6.67
C SER A 209 12.75 3.30 8.02
N ALA A 210 11.51 3.51 8.46
CA ALA A 210 11.20 4.06 9.78
C ALA A 210 11.64 3.12 10.92
N VAL A 211 11.42 1.80 10.78
CA VAL A 211 11.93 0.80 11.74
C VAL A 211 13.46 0.84 11.80
N ALA A 212 14.15 0.97 10.67
CA ALA A 212 15.61 1.09 10.63
C ALA A 212 16.10 2.31 11.41
N ALA A 213 15.53 3.48 11.13
CA ALA A 213 15.88 4.73 11.82
C ALA A 213 15.57 4.68 13.32
N MET A 214 14.40 4.16 13.70
CA MET A 214 13.96 4.01 15.09
C MET A 214 14.89 3.07 15.86
N THR A 215 15.22 1.91 15.27
CA THR A 215 16.09 0.91 15.89
C THR A 215 17.53 1.42 16.04
N LEU A 216 18.06 2.10 15.02
CA LEU A 216 19.39 2.69 15.08
C LEU A 216 19.49 3.70 16.23
N ARG A 217 18.53 4.63 16.30
CA ARG A 217 18.46 5.64 17.37
C ARG A 217 18.38 4.99 18.74
N TYR A 218 17.42 4.09 18.96
CA TYR A 218 17.25 3.38 20.23
C TYR A 218 18.53 2.65 20.64
N SER A 219 19.21 1.98 19.69
CA SER A 219 20.44 1.23 19.98
C SER A 219 21.63 2.11 20.38
N GLY A 220 21.64 3.37 19.93
CA GLY A 220 22.67 4.36 20.29
C GLY A 220 22.40 5.03 21.63
N GLU A 221 21.13 5.15 22.02
CA GLU A 221 20.70 5.82 23.27
C GLU A 221 20.62 4.85 24.45
N ARG A 222 20.18 3.61 24.23
CA ARG A 222 20.00 2.63 25.30
C ARG A 222 21.34 2.08 25.76
N GLU A 223 21.67 2.28 27.03
CA GLU A 223 22.88 1.72 27.64
C GLU A 223 22.60 0.45 28.47
N GLN A 224 23.46 -0.56 28.29
CA GLN A 224 23.52 -1.77 29.13
C GLN A 224 24.99 -2.18 29.28
N PHE A 225 25.35 -2.72 30.45
CA PHE A 225 26.73 -3.08 30.77
C PHE A 225 27.71 -1.92 30.52
N GLY A 226 27.30 -0.70 30.89
CA GLY A 226 28.14 0.51 30.87
C GLY A 226 28.42 1.11 29.48
N ARG A 227 27.68 0.73 28.43
CA ARG A 227 27.81 1.33 27.09
C ARG A 227 26.53 1.21 26.27
N PRO A 228 26.38 1.99 25.18
CA PRO A 228 25.27 1.82 24.24
C PRO A 228 25.16 0.39 23.68
N ILE A 229 23.95 -0.13 23.58
CA ILE A 229 23.71 -1.50 23.11
C ILE A 229 24.16 -1.72 21.65
N GLY A 230 24.19 -0.67 20.83
CA GLY A 230 24.72 -0.70 19.47
C GLY A 230 26.23 -1.02 19.39
N ARG A 231 26.95 -1.11 20.51
CA ARG A 231 28.37 -1.53 20.57
C ARG A 231 28.54 -3.04 20.69
N PHE A 232 27.49 -3.82 20.91
CA PHE A 232 27.56 -5.29 20.94
C PHE A 232 27.37 -5.88 19.54
N GLN A 233 28.26 -6.80 19.14
CA GLN A 233 28.24 -7.40 17.79
C GLN A 233 26.90 -8.06 17.44
N ALA A 234 26.25 -8.73 18.41
CA ALA A 234 24.94 -9.33 18.18
C ALA A 234 23.86 -8.29 17.81
N VAL A 235 23.88 -7.12 18.45
CA VAL A 235 22.98 -6.00 18.11
C VAL A 235 23.36 -5.40 16.75
N GLN A 236 24.65 -5.25 16.47
CA GLN A 236 25.12 -4.76 15.17
C GLN A 236 24.68 -5.66 14.01
N ALA A 237 24.66 -6.98 14.20
CA ALA A 237 24.17 -7.92 13.19
C ALA A 237 22.67 -7.69 12.87
N HIS A 238 21.85 -7.40 13.89
CA HIS A 238 20.46 -7.01 13.68
C HIS A 238 20.33 -5.67 12.95
N LEU A 239 21.10 -4.65 13.35
CA LEU A 239 21.10 -3.35 12.68
C LEU A 239 21.49 -3.48 11.20
N VAL A 240 22.54 -4.26 10.90
CA VAL A 240 22.97 -4.54 9.52
C VAL A 240 21.86 -5.22 8.73
N THR A 241 21.22 -6.25 9.31
CA THR A 241 20.10 -6.95 8.66
C THR A 241 18.98 -5.98 8.31
N ILE A 242 18.57 -5.14 9.25
CA ILE A 242 17.47 -4.18 9.05
C ILE A 242 17.83 -3.18 7.95
N HIS A 243 19.03 -2.58 7.98
CA HIS A 243 19.44 -1.60 6.98
C HIS A 243 19.60 -2.22 5.59
N GLN A 244 20.14 -3.44 5.49
CA GLN A 244 20.21 -4.16 4.21
C GLN A 244 18.83 -4.38 3.61
N GLN A 245 17.85 -4.81 4.41
CA GLN A 245 16.49 -4.99 3.93
C GLN A 245 15.83 -3.67 3.54
N ALA A 246 16.06 -2.58 4.29
CA ALA A 246 15.58 -1.25 3.93
C ALA A 246 16.11 -0.80 2.55
N THR A 247 17.41 -0.97 2.31
CA THR A 247 18.02 -0.64 1.01
C THR A 247 17.48 -1.51 -0.12
N VAL A 248 17.40 -2.83 0.07
CA VAL A 248 16.90 -3.77 -0.95
C VAL A 248 15.46 -3.45 -1.35
N VAL A 249 14.57 -3.20 -0.37
CA VAL A 249 13.17 -2.89 -0.66
C VAL A 249 13.05 -1.52 -1.33
N ALA A 250 13.79 -0.51 -0.87
CA ALA A 250 13.77 0.81 -1.49
C ALA A 250 14.19 0.77 -2.97
N SER A 251 15.31 0.09 -3.27
CA SER A 251 15.81 -0.05 -4.64
C SER A 251 14.88 -0.86 -5.54
N ALA A 252 14.27 -1.94 -5.02
CA ALA A 252 13.32 -2.73 -5.80
C ALA A 252 12.07 -1.93 -6.18
N ILE A 253 11.60 -1.06 -5.29
CA ILE A 253 10.46 -0.18 -5.58
C ILE A 253 10.85 0.93 -6.57
N ASP A 254 12.05 1.49 -6.49
CA ASP A 254 12.53 2.47 -7.47
C ASP A 254 12.56 1.87 -8.88
N GLY A 255 13.10 0.65 -9.03
CA GLY A 255 13.09 -0.06 -10.32
C GLY A 255 11.67 -0.43 -10.80
N ALA A 256 10.76 -0.77 -9.89
CA ALA A 256 9.37 -1.03 -10.25
C ALA A 256 8.64 0.23 -10.74
N VAL A 257 8.90 1.38 -10.12
CA VAL A 257 8.35 2.68 -10.58
C VAL A 257 8.86 3.01 -11.98
N GLU A 258 10.18 2.91 -12.20
CA GLU A 258 10.77 3.17 -13.52
C GLU A 258 10.17 2.26 -14.61
N ALA A 259 10.05 0.96 -14.34
CA ALA A 259 9.43 0.03 -15.27
C ALA A 259 7.96 0.39 -15.57
N VAL A 260 7.22 0.82 -14.55
CA VAL A 260 5.82 1.25 -14.67
C VAL A 260 5.66 2.51 -15.51
N GLU A 261 6.55 3.48 -15.35
CA GLU A 261 6.52 4.71 -16.15
C GLU A 261 6.85 4.45 -17.63
N LEU A 262 7.58 3.37 -17.91
CA LEU A 262 7.84 2.87 -19.26
C LEU A 262 6.68 2.03 -19.84
N GLY A 263 5.56 1.91 -19.13
CA GLY A 263 4.38 1.15 -19.58
C GLY A 263 4.52 -0.37 -19.45
N ARG A 264 5.51 -0.83 -18.68
CA ARG A 264 5.77 -2.24 -18.33
C ARG A 264 5.79 -2.37 -16.79
N GLY A 265 6.29 -3.45 -16.18
CA GLY A 265 6.51 -3.46 -14.72
C GLY A 265 5.91 -4.62 -13.93
N GLY A 266 5.17 -5.53 -14.58
CA GLY A 266 4.57 -6.68 -13.90
C GLY A 266 5.61 -7.55 -13.18
N PHE A 267 6.79 -7.74 -13.79
CA PHE A 267 7.90 -8.49 -13.20
C PHE A 267 8.52 -7.74 -12.00
N GLU A 268 8.82 -6.46 -12.16
CA GLU A 268 9.49 -5.63 -11.15
C GLU A 268 8.58 -5.42 -9.93
N ILE A 269 7.28 -5.19 -10.15
CA ILE A 269 6.29 -5.10 -9.07
C ILE A 269 6.24 -6.41 -8.27
N ALA A 270 6.20 -7.57 -8.95
CA ALA A 270 6.18 -8.86 -8.29
C ALA A 270 7.44 -9.09 -7.44
N CYS A 271 8.62 -8.78 -8.01
CA CYS A 271 9.90 -8.84 -7.31
C CYS A 271 9.92 -7.91 -6.09
N ALA A 272 9.52 -6.65 -6.27
CA ALA A 272 9.49 -5.65 -5.20
C ALA A 272 8.55 -6.06 -4.07
N LYS A 273 7.35 -6.58 -4.40
CA LYS A 273 6.41 -7.10 -3.41
C LYS A 273 6.96 -8.30 -2.66
N MET A 274 7.59 -9.27 -3.34
CA MET A 274 8.21 -10.42 -2.69
C MET A 274 9.39 -10.04 -1.77
N LEU A 275 10.19 -9.05 -2.16
CA LEU A 275 11.28 -8.52 -1.34
C LEU A 275 10.75 -7.77 -0.11
N ALA A 276 9.72 -6.95 -0.27
CA ALA A 276 9.03 -6.31 0.85
C ALA A 276 8.44 -7.34 1.82
N ASP A 277 7.83 -8.41 1.30
CA ASP A 277 7.26 -9.49 2.11
C ASP A 277 8.30 -10.24 2.95
N ARG A 278 9.46 -10.50 2.35
CA ARG A 278 10.61 -11.08 3.05
C ARG A 278 11.16 -10.12 4.10
N ALA A 279 11.30 -8.84 3.75
CA ALA A 279 11.80 -7.81 4.66
C ALA A 279 10.92 -7.68 5.90
N ALA A 280 9.59 -7.73 5.76
CA ALA A 280 8.67 -7.70 6.90
C ALA A 280 9.02 -8.74 7.97
N ARG A 281 9.36 -9.97 7.58
CA ARG A 281 9.75 -11.02 8.54
C ARG A 281 11.10 -10.73 9.20
N LEU A 282 12.11 -10.41 8.39
CA LEU A 282 13.49 -10.23 8.87
C LEU A 282 13.66 -8.96 9.72
N VAL A 283 13.08 -7.84 9.27
CA VAL A 283 13.16 -6.54 9.92
C VAL A 283 12.42 -6.57 11.25
N THR A 284 11.20 -7.10 11.29
CA THR A 284 10.42 -7.12 12.53
C THR A 284 11.09 -7.97 13.60
N ALA A 285 11.60 -9.16 13.25
CA ALA A 285 12.33 -10.02 14.17
C ALA A 285 13.59 -9.33 14.71
N ALA A 286 14.44 -8.78 13.83
CA ALA A 286 15.68 -8.11 14.23
C ALA A 286 15.42 -6.84 15.07
N ALA A 287 14.40 -6.06 14.72
CA ALA A 287 14.04 -4.84 15.44
C ALA A 287 13.54 -5.15 16.85
N HIS A 288 12.63 -6.12 16.98
CA HIS A 288 12.11 -6.54 18.28
C HIS A 288 13.20 -7.14 19.17
N GLN A 289 14.12 -7.95 18.62
CA GLN A 289 15.27 -8.45 19.38
C GLN A 289 16.21 -7.34 19.83
N THR A 290 16.39 -6.30 19.01
CA THR A 290 17.23 -5.14 19.38
C THR A 290 16.59 -4.30 20.48
N HIS A 291 15.26 -4.12 20.45
CA HIS A 291 14.54 -3.35 21.46
C HIS A 291 14.36 -4.13 22.77
N GLY A 292 14.26 -5.46 22.71
CA GLY A 292 13.97 -6.30 23.86
C GLY A 292 12.54 -6.08 24.36
N ALA A 293 12.34 -6.16 25.68
CA ALA A 293 11.01 -6.12 26.29
C ALA A 293 10.19 -4.88 25.86
N ILE A 294 10.80 -3.68 25.86
CA ILE A 294 10.10 -2.44 25.52
C ILE A 294 9.52 -2.46 24.10
N GLY A 295 10.18 -3.15 23.16
CA GLY A 295 9.70 -3.27 21.77
C GLY A 295 8.37 -4.01 21.64
N MET A 296 8.03 -4.85 22.63
CA MET A 296 6.78 -5.61 22.67
C MET A 296 5.65 -4.90 23.41
N THR A 297 5.93 -3.73 24.00
CA THR A 297 4.96 -2.98 24.83
C THR A 297 4.21 -1.93 23.99
N LYS A 298 3.10 -1.40 24.52
CA LYS A 298 2.33 -0.32 23.86
C LYS A 298 2.94 1.07 24.11
N GLU A 299 3.86 1.15 25.05
CA GLU A 299 4.55 2.36 25.49
C GLU A 299 5.60 2.83 24.46
N TYR A 300 6.00 1.97 23.52
CA TYR A 300 6.98 2.29 22.48
C TYR A 300 6.41 2.05 21.07
N PRO A 301 6.52 3.01 20.14
CA PRO A 301 5.74 3.01 18.90
C PRO A 301 6.14 1.95 17.85
N LEU A 302 7.15 1.11 18.12
CA LEU A 302 7.61 0.09 17.18
C LEU A 302 6.48 -0.85 16.72
N HIS A 303 5.52 -1.14 17.59
CA HIS A 303 4.40 -2.02 17.26
C HIS A 303 3.48 -1.46 16.16
N TYR A 304 3.36 -0.13 16.03
CA TYR A 304 2.54 0.49 14.98
C TYR A 304 3.06 0.15 13.58
N LEU A 305 4.38 0.20 13.40
CA LEU A 305 5.05 -0.13 12.14
C LEU A 305 5.12 -1.63 11.92
N THR A 306 5.52 -2.40 12.94
CA THR A 306 5.76 -3.83 12.78
C THR A 306 4.47 -4.62 12.53
N ARG A 307 3.35 -4.28 13.19
CA ARG A 307 2.04 -4.92 12.88
C ARG A 307 1.59 -4.64 11.44
N ARG A 308 1.80 -3.42 10.95
CA ARG A 308 1.50 -3.03 9.56
C ARG A 308 2.35 -3.80 8.56
N LEU A 309 3.64 -3.97 8.82
CA LEU A 309 4.50 -4.83 8.00
C LEU A 309 3.98 -6.27 7.93
N TRP A 310 3.51 -6.83 9.04
CA TRP A 310 2.91 -8.16 9.07
C TRP A 310 1.56 -8.23 8.32
N ALA A 311 0.70 -7.23 8.48
CA ALA A 311 -0.59 -7.17 7.80
C ALA A 311 -0.42 -6.99 6.28
N TRP A 312 0.34 -5.98 5.86
CA TRP A 312 0.51 -5.61 4.45
C TRP A 312 1.26 -6.66 3.63
N ARG A 313 2.08 -7.49 4.27
CA ARG A 313 2.74 -8.62 3.61
C ARG A 313 1.72 -9.52 2.89
N ASP A 314 0.59 -9.79 3.52
CA ASP A 314 -0.38 -10.75 2.99
C ASP A 314 -1.46 -10.05 2.13
N GLU A 315 -1.36 -8.72 1.95
CA GLU A 315 -2.25 -7.90 1.12
C GLU A 315 -1.65 -7.60 -0.26
N GLY A 316 -2.50 -7.30 -1.26
CA GLY A 316 -2.04 -7.08 -2.64
C GLY A 316 -1.45 -8.33 -3.29
N GLY A 317 -1.80 -9.52 -2.80
CA GLY A 317 -1.18 -10.79 -3.16
C GLY A 317 0.04 -11.07 -2.29
N GLY A 318 -0.05 -12.14 -1.50
CA GLY A 318 1.08 -12.59 -0.69
C GLY A 318 2.18 -13.24 -1.53
N HIS A 319 3.31 -13.53 -0.87
CA HIS A 319 4.51 -14.12 -1.46
C HIS A 319 4.25 -15.26 -2.46
N HIS A 320 3.37 -16.21 -2.13
CA HIS A 320 3.09 -17.36 -3.00
C HIS A 320 2.50 -16.96 -4.36
N ARG A 321 1.55 -16.01 -4.39
CA ARG A 321 0.94 -15.53 -5.63
C ARG A 321 2.00 -14.99 -6.59
N TRP A 322 2.87 -14.13 -6.08
CA TRP A 322 3.89 -13.46 -6.88
C TRP A 322 5.02 -14.42 -7.28
N ALA A 323 5.39 -15.36 -6.39
CA ALA A 323 6.33 -16.43 -6.72
C ALA A 323 5.78 -17.34 -7.84
N ASP A 324 4.52 -17.76 -7.75
CA ASP A 324 3.88 -18.61 -8.76
C ASP A 324 3.77 -17.88 -10.10
N ARG A 325 3.41 -16.59 -10.10
CA ARG A 325 3.37 -15.76 -11.31
C ARG A 325 4.75 -15.64 -11.97
N LEU A 326 5.77 -15.24 -11.21
CA LEU A 326 7.13 -15.12 -11.74
C LEU A 326 7.66 -16.48 -12.23
N GLY A 327 7.41 -17.55 -11.48
CA GLY A 327 7.78 -18.91 -11.85
C GLY A 327 7.12 -19.34 -13.16
N ALA A 328 5.81 -19.13 -13.31
CA ALA A 328 5.07 -19.46 -14.52
C ALA A 328 5.57 -18.66 -15.75
N ALA A 329 5.85 -17.37 -15.57
CA ALA A 329 6.36 -16.52 -16.65
C ALA A 329 7.75 -16.99 -17.11
N LEU A 330 8.64 -17.32 -16.18
CA LEU A 330 9.98 -17.85 -16.47
C LEU A 330 9.95 -19.24 -17.12
N VAL A 331 9.08 -20.14 -16.64
CA VAL A 331 8.93 -21.49 -17.22
C VAL A 331 8.42 -21.41 -18.67
N THR A 332 7.51 -20.49 -18.95
CA THR A 332 6.98 -20.28 -20.31
C THR A 332 8.08 -19.83 -21.29
N GLY A 333 9.04 -19.04 -20.82
CA GLY A 333 10.20 -18.60 -21.61
C GLY A 333 11.27 -19.69 -21.86
N GLY A 334 11.21 -20.82 -21.16
CA GLY A 334 12.21 -21.89 -21.24
C GLY A 334 13.49 -21.61 -20.42
N PRO A 335 14.44 -22.56 -20.37
CA PRO A 335 15.62 -22.48 -19.49
C PRO A 335 16.52 -21.28 -19.78
N ASP A 336 16.60 -20.84 -21.04
CA ASP A 336 17.45 -19.74 -21.47
C ASP A 336 16.87 -18.35 -21.14
N ALA A 337 15.59 -18.27 -20.76
CA ALA A 337 14.93 -17.01 -20.44
C ALA A 337 15.25 -16.49 -19.03
N LEU A 338 15.80 -17.32 -18.14
CA LEU A 338 16.05 -16.94 -16.75
C LEU A 338 17.04 -15.78 -16.61
N TYR A 339 18.19 -15.85 -17.28
CA TYR A 339 19.22 -14.83 -17.14
C TYR A 339 18.82 -13.49 -17.79
N PRO A 340 18.23 -13.46 -19.01
CA PRO A 340 17.63 -12.25 -19.57
C PRO A 340 16.56 -11.64 -18.65
N ALA A 341 15.68 -12.45 -18.05
CA ALA A 341 14.65 -11.94 -17.14
C ALA A 341 15.25 -11.28 -15.89
N ILE A 342 16.37 -11.79 -15.37
CA ILE A 342 17.06 -11.17 -14.24
C ILE A 342 17.68 -9.82 -14.64
N GLN A 343 18.18 -9.70 -15.86
CA GLN A 343 18.85 -8.48 -16.34
C GLN A 343 17.87 -7.40 -16.80
N SER A 344 16.78 -7.81 -17.45
CA SER A 344 15.89 -6.94 -18.21
C SER A 344 14.42 -7.05 -17.79
N GLY A 345 14.07 -7.89 -16.81
CA GLY A 345 12.74 -7.92 -16.19
C GLY A 345 11.57 -7.90 -17.19
N SER A 346 10.68 -6.91 -17.06
CA SER A 346 9.49 -6.78 -17.91
C SER A 346 9.80 -6.40 -19.37
N GLU A 347 11.06 -6.15 -19.75
CA GLU A 347 11.42 -6.01 -21.17
C GLU A 347 11.32 -7.33 -21.93
N VAL A 348 11.54 -8.44 -21.22
CA VAL A 348 11.63 -9.79 -21.79
C VAL A 348 10.67 -10.78 -21.15
N VAL A 349 9.90 -10.34 -20.14
CA VAL A 349 8.90 -11.13 -19.41
C VAL A 349 7.56 -10.37 -19.37
N SER A 350 6.49 -11.00 -19.85
CA SER A 350 5.10 -10.50 -19.80
C SER A 350 4.31 -11.08 -18.62
#